data_AF-A0A1J4WG40-F1
#
_entry.id   AF-A0A1J4WG40-F1
#
_cell.length_a   1.000
_cell.length_b   1.000
_cell.length_c   1.000
_cell.angle_alpha   90.00
_cell.angle_beta   90.00
_cell.angle_gamma   90.00
#
_symmetry.space_group_name_H-M   'P 1'
#
loop_
_entity.id
_entity.type
_entity.pdbx_description
1 polymer ?
#
loop_
_entity_poly.entity_id
_entity_poly.type
_entity_poly.pdbx_seq_one_letter_code
_entity_poly.pdbx_strand_id
1 'polypeptide(L)' 'MKYVDIKNMLEQELKDILAKSKSELVDLQFKAHSGTLKQVRNIRFIKKDIARILTRLSEYGKDSKK' A
#
# COMPACT_ATOMS: atom_id res chain seq x y z
N MET A 1 -8.05 0.30 1.07
CA MET A 1 -8.47 1.43 0.22
C MET A 1 -9.34 0.97 -0.94
N LYS A 2 -10.20 1.83 -1.50
CA LYS A 2 -10.83 1.56 -2.82
C LYS A 2 -9.87 2.04 -3.91
N TYR A 3 -9.88 1.36 -5.06
CA TYR A 3 -8.99 1.67 -6.18
C TYR A 3 -9.27 3.05 -6.80
N VAL A 4 -10.52 3.53 -6.69
CA VAL A 4 -10.94 4.85 -7.17
C VAL A 4 -10.19 5.97 -6.43
N ASP A 5 -10.00 5.83 -5.11
CA ASP A 5 -9.28 6.81 -4.29
C ASP A 5 -7.81 6.90 -4.71
N ILE A 6 -7.19 5.75 -4.99
CA ILE A 6 -5.78 5.63 -5.42
C ILE A 6 -5.58 6.25 -6.82
N LYS A 7 -6.58 6.17 -7.70
CA LYS A 7 -6.48 6.69 -9.07
C LYS A 7 -6.43 8.21 -9.15
N ASN A 8 -7.12 8.90 -8.23
CA ASN A 8 -7.26 10.36 -8.22
C ASN A 8 -6.14 11.08 -7.45
N MET A 9 -5.27 10.34 -6.75
CA MET A 9 -4.16 10.89 -5.97
C MET A 9 -2.95 11.23 -6.84
N LEU A 10 -2.16 12.22 -6.40
CA LEU A 10 -0.91 12.62 -7.05
C LEU A 10 0.19 11.57 -6.86
N GLU A 11 1.14 11.51 -7.79
CA GLU A 11 2.26 10.54 -7.74
C GLU A 11 3.08 10.67 -6.44
N GLN A 12 3.30 11.90 -5.97
CA GLN A 12 4.01 12.17 -4.73
C GLN A 12 3.25 11.64 -3.50
N GLU A 13 1.94 11.90 -3.42
CA GLU A 13 1.10 11.37 -2.34
C GLU A 13 1.06 9.83 -2.34
N LEU A 14 1.04 9.21 -3.52
CA LEU A 14 1.11 7.75 -3.66
C LEU A 14 2.42 7.18 -3.10
N LYS A 15 3.55 7.87 -3.30
CA LYS A 15 4.85 7.46 -2.73
C LYS A 15 4.88 7.61 -1.20
N ASP A 16 4.27 8.67 -0.67
CA ASP A 16 4.17 8.88 0.78
C ASP A 16 3.28 7.83 1.45
N ILE A 17 2.13 7.52 0.85
CA ILE A 17 1.23 6.47 1.34
C ILE A 17 1.90 5.10 1.25
N LEU A 18 2.69 4.85 0.20
CA LEU A 18 3.48 3.62 0.06
C LEU A 18 4.49 3.48 1.20
N ALA A 19 5.21 4.55 1.55
CA ALA A 19 6.16 4.54 2.66
C ALA A 19 5.47 4.23 3.99
N LYS A 20 4.36 4.91 4.29
CA LYS A 20 3.54 4.67 5.49
C LYS A 20 2.97 3.25 5.55
N SER A 21 2.48 2.73 4.43
CA SER A 21 1.92 1.38 4.36
C SER A 21 2.99 0.31 4.59
N LYS A 22 4.23 0.56 4.14
CA LYS A 22 5.36 -0.34 4.39
C LYS A 22 5.80 -0.35 5.85
N SER A 23 5.88 0.80 6.51
CA SER A 23 6.19 0.85 7.95
C SER A 23 5.11 0.15 8.76
N GLU A 24 3.84 0.41 8.46
CA GLU A 24 2.71 -0.26 9.14
C GLU A 24 2.72 -1.78 8.92
N LEU A 25 3.10 -2.24 7.72
CA LEU A 25 3.27 -3.67 7.43
C LEU A 25 4.36 -4.30 8.31
N VAL A 26 5.48 -3.61 8.52
CA VAL A 26 6.58 -4.07 9.36
C VAL A 26 6.12 -4.17 10.82
N ASP A 27 5.45 -3.15 11.34
CA ASP A 27 4.90 -3.16 12.70
C ASP A 27 3.89 -4.28 12.91
N LEU A 28 3.02 -4.53 11.92
CA LEU A 28 2.06 -5.63 11.98
C LEU A 28 2.71 -6.99 11.87
N GLN A 29 3.80 -7.14 11.12
CA GLN A 29 4.59 -8.36 11.08
C GLN A 29 5.27 -8.62 12.43
N PHE A 30 5.83 -7.58 13.06
CA PHE A 30 6.38 -7.69 14.42
C PHE A 30 5.31 -8.12 15.43
N LYS A 31 4.13 -7.49 15.40
CA LYS A 31 2.99 -7.85 16.26
C LYS A 31 2.43 -9.25 15.96
N ALA A 32 2.44 -9.67 14.71
CA ALA A 32 2.04 -11.02 14.32
C ALA A 32 3.03 -12.06 14.83
N HIS A 33 4.33 -11.78 14.72
CA HIS A 33 5.39 -12.65 15.20
C HIS A 33 5.38 -12.79 16.72
N SER A 34 5.05 -11.71 17.46
CA SER A 34 4.87 -11.76 18.91
C SER A 34 3.60 -12.46 19.39
N GLY A 35 2.75 -12.96 18.48
CA GLY A 35 1.52 -13.70 18.82
C GLY A 35 0.40 -12.85 19.43
N THR A 36 0.59 -11.53 19.54
CA THR A 36 -0.40 -10.61 20.14
C THR A 36 -1.41 -10.06 19.12
N LEU A 37 -1.21 -10.32 17.83
CA LEU A 37 -2.05 -9.77 16.77
C LEU A 37 -3.34 -10.57 16.58
N LYS A 38 -4.45 -10.06 17.11
CA LYS A 38 -5.79 -10.62 16.92
C LYS A 38 -6.29 -10.52 15.46
N GLN A 39 -5.82 -9.53 14.70
CA GLN A 39 -6.34 -9.20 13.37
C GLN A 39 -5.33 -9.47 12.25
N VAL A 40 -4.96 -10.73 12.07
CA VAL A 40 -4.02 -11.19 11.01
C VAL A 40 -4.48 -10.79 9.60
N ARG A 41 -5.80 -10.64 9.40
CA ARG A 41 -6.38 -10.26 8.10
C ARG A 41 -5.97 -8.85 7.65
N ASN A 42 -5.59 -7.96 8.57
CA ASN A 42 -5.15 -6.60 8.25
C ASN A 42 -3.87 -6.58 7.42
N ILE A 43 -2.95 -7.52 7.67
CA ILE A 43 -1.73 -7.68 6.87
C ILE A 43 -2.08 -7.92 5.39
N ARG A 44 -3.10 -8.72 5.13
CA ARG A 44 -3.55 -8.99 3.75
C ARG A 44 -4.16 -7.75 3.09
N PHE A 45 -4.89 -6.93 3.83
CA PHE A 45 -5.46 -5.69 3.31
C PHE A 45 -4.37 -4.67 2.95
N ILE A 46 -3.39 -4.48 3.83
CA ILE A 46 -2.26 -3.57 3.59
C ILE A 46 -1.41 -4.03 2.41
N LYS A 47 -1.13 -5.34 2.30
CA LYS A 47 -0.43 -5.90 1.11
C LYS A 47 -1.19 -5.61 -0.18
N LYS A 48 -2.52 -5.73 -0.18
CA LYS A 48 -3.36 -5.41 -1.35
C LYS A 48 -3.32 -3.92 -1.68
N ASP A 49 -3.33 -3.05 -0.68
CA ASP A 49 -3.28 -1.61 -0.89
C ASP A 49 -1.90 -1.19 -1.46
N ILE A 50 -0.80 -1.74 -0.96
CA ILE A 50 0.55 -1.56 -1.54
C ILE A 50 0.58 -2.00 -3.01
N ALA A 51 0.03 -3.17 -3.34
CA ALA A 51 0.00 -3.67 -4.72
C ALA A 51 -0.78 -2.73 -5.65
N ARG A 52 -1.91 -2.18 -5.20
CA ARG A 52 -2.71 -1.21 -5.97
C ARG A 52 -1.95 0.10 -6.21
N ILE A 53 -1.27 0.62 -5.19
CA ILE A 53 -0.45 1.83 -5.30
C ILE A 53 0.70 1.63 -6.31
N LEU A 54 1.41 0.50 -6.21
CA LEU A 54 2.48 0.16 -7.17
C LEU A 54 1.96 0.02 -8.60
N THR A 55 0.76 -0.55 -8.77
CA THR A 55 0.11 -0.66 -10.08
C THR A 55 -0.16 0.73 -10.66
N ARG A 56 -0.73 1.65 -9.85
CA ARG A 56 -1.00 3.02 -10.28
C ARG A 56 0.29 3.78 -10.64
N LEU A 57 1.35 3.64 -9.84
CA LEU A 57 2.66 4.23 -10.15
C LEU A 57 3.23 3.68 -11.48
N SER A 58 3.03 2.39 -11.77
CA SER A 58 3.44 1.80 -13.04
C SER A 58 2.62 2.33 -14.22
N GLU A 59 1.32 2.57 -14.05
CA GLU A 59 0.47 3.23 -15.06
C GLU A 59 0.97 4.65 -15.38
N TYR A 60 1.29 5.46 -14.36
CA TYR A 60 1.88 6.79 -14.55
C TYR A 60 3.14 6.76 -15.42
N GLY A 61 4.04 5.81 -15.18
CA GLY A 61 5.27 5.65 -15.98
C GLY A 61 5.03 5.17 -17.42
N LYS A 62 3.88 4.55 -17.71
CA LYS A 62 3.48 4.13 -19.07
C LYS A 62 2.77 5.25 -19.82
N ASP A 63 1.96 6.06 -19.14
CA ASP A 63 1.29 7.22 -19.73
C ASP A 63 2.30 8.29 -20.19
N SER A 64 3.43 8.45 -19.49
CA SER A 64 4.53 9.35 -19.90
C SER A 64 5.29 8.90 -21.16
N LYS A 65 5.10 7.65 -21.62
CA LYS A 65 5.80 7.09 -22.80
C LYS A 65 4.92 7.01 -24.05
N LYS A 66 3.73 7.61 -24.02
CA LYS A 66 2.77 7.62 -25.12
C LYS A 66 2.65 9.02 -25.71
#